data_AF-A0A848KV13-F1
#
_entry.id   AF-A0A848KV13-F1
#
_cell.length_a   1.000
_cell.length_b   1.000
_cell.length_c   1.000
_cell.angle_alpha   90.00
_cell.angle_beta   90.00
_cell.angle_gamma   90.00
#
_symmetry.space_group_name_H-M   'P 1'
#
loop_
_entity.id
_entity.type
_entity.pdbx_description
1 polymer ?
#
loop_
_entity_poly.entity_id
_entity_poly.type
_entity_poly.pdbx_seq_one_letter_code
_entity_poly.pdbx_strand_id
1 'polypeptide(L)'
;MLVQITFAVIIAAAAVALIIQLQRGRRPKALSAQQSAQFEEGTLTVTGVSDRPAKADAKGEVFATISGTIVGPGTSPTDVYTTVVLNLANDRWPRPGDDLPVLYKPGKVDTSWRLGTLPPP
;
A
#
# COMPACT_ATOMS: atom_id res chain seq x y z
N MET A 1 -15.51 -39.00 22.40
CA MET A 1 -14.28 -38.36 22.92
C MET A 1 -13.21 -38.24 21.84
N LEU A 2 -12.64 -39.33 21.32
CA LEU A 2 -11.52 -39.27 20.35
C LEU A 2 -11.89 -38.57 19.02
N VAL A 3 -13.07 -38.87 18.44
CA VAL A 3 -13.58 -38.23 17.21
C VAL A 3 -13.79 -36.71 17.37
N GLN A 4 -14.22 -36.28 18.56
CA GLN A 4 -14.50 -34.86 18.84
C GLN A 4 -13.19 -34.07 18.96
N ILE A 5 -12.14 -34.68 19.50
CA ILE A 5 -10.79 -34.10 19.58
C ILE A 5 -10.20 -33.96 18.18
N THR A 6 -10.30 -34.97 17.32
CA THR A 6 -9.82 -34.88 15.94
C THR A 6 -10.54 -33.78 15.15
N PHE A 7 -11.86 -33.68 15.28
CA PHE A 7 -12.63 -32.65 14.59
C PHE A 7 -12.26 -31.24 15.07
N ALA A 8 -12.06 -31.06 16.38
CA ALA A 8 -11.63 -29.78 16.96
C ALA A 8 -10.23 -29.36 16.45
N VAL A 9 -9.28 -30.30 16.36
CA VAL A 9 -7.93 -30.02 15.85
C VAL A 9 -7.96 -29.63 14.38
N ILE A 10 -8.75 -30.31 13.55
CA ILE A 10 -8.87 -29.98 12.11
C ILE A 10 -9.47 -28.59 11.92
N ILE A 11 -10.53 -28.24 12.66
CA ILE A 11 -11.16 -26.92 12.60
C ILE A 11 -10.17 -25.83 13.05
N ALA A 12 -9.44 -26.05 14.15
CA ALA A 12 -8.47 -25.09 14.64
C ALA A 12 -7.34 -24.85 13.62
N ALA A 13 -6.82 -25.91 13.00
CA ALA A 13 -5.81 -25.79 11.95
C ALA A 13 -6.33 -25.05 10.71
N ALA A 14 -7.55 -25.36 10.28
CA ALA A 14 -8.20 -24.68 9.15
C ALA A 14 -8.44 -23.19 9.44
N ALA A 15 -8.88 -22.85 10.64
CA ALA A 15 -9.09 -21.47 11.07
C ALA A 15 -7.79 -20.66 11.08
N VAL A 16 -6.71 -21.24 11.62
CA VAL A 16 -5.38 -20.61 11.62
C VAL A 16 -4.86 -20.40 10.19
N ALA A 17 -5.00 -21.41 9.32
CA ALA A 17 -4.60 -21.30 7.92
C ALA A 17 -5.39 -20.20 7.17
N LEU A 18 -6.69 -20.08 7.44
CA LEU A 18 -7.54 -19.04 6.87
C LEU A 18 -7.12 -17.64 7.35
N ILE A 19 -6.85 -17.48 8.65
CA ILE A 19 -6.40 -16.22 9.23
C ILE A 19 -5.07 -15.79 8.59
N ILE A 20 -4.10 -16.71 8.45
CA ILE A 20 -2.81 -16.41 7.82
C ILE A 20 -2.98 -15.98 6.35
N GLN A 21 -3.87 -16.64 5.58
CA GLN A 21 -4.15 -16.26 4.20
C GLN A 21 -4.79 -14.87 4.09
N LEU A 22 -5.75 -14.57 4.96
CA LEU A 22 -6.42 -13.26 5.00
C LEU A 22 -5.48 -12.14 5.45
N GLN A 23 -4.52 -12.43 6.32
CA GLN A 23 -3.48 -11.47 6.72
C GLN A 23 -2.47 -11.21 5.58
N ARG A 24 -2.14 -12.23 4.77
CA ARG A 24 -1.20 -12.08 3.64
C ARG A 24 -1.73 -11.17 2.53
N GLY A 25 -3.04 -11.14 2.28
CA GLY A 25 -3.64 -10.26 1.27
C GLY A 25 -3.66 -8.77 1.65
N ARG A 26 -3.44 -8.45 2.94
CA ARG A 26 -3.51 -7.07 3.47
C ARG A 26 -2.15 -6.41 3.68
N ARG A 27 -1.05 -7.12 3.49
CA ARG A 27 0.30 -6.52 3.57
C ARG A 27 0.70 -6.04 2.18
N PRO A 28 1.09 -4.76 2.00
CA PRO A 28 1.69 -4.32 0.75
C PRO A 28 2.92 -5.20 0.48
N LYS A 29 2.84 -5.99 -0.58
CA LYS A 29 3.87 -6.96 -0.92
C LYS A 29 5.11 -6.18 -1.35
N ALA A 30 6.18 -6.26 -0.56
CA ALA A 30 7.49 -5.77 -0.97
C ALA A 30 7.82 -6.40 -2.34
N LEU A 31 8.29 -5.57 -3.28
CA LEU A 31 8.69 -6.06 -4.60
C LEU A 31 9.81 -7.08 -4.42
N SER A 32 9.69 -8.24 -5.09
CA SER A 32 10.84 -9.14 -5.18
C SER A 32 11.96 -8.48 -6.00
N ALA A 33 13.21 -8.88 -5.80
CA ALA A 33 14.36 -8.35 -6.56
C ALA A 33 14.17 -8.43 -8.09
N GLN A 34 13.44 -9.44 -8.58
CA GLN A 34 13.10 -9.57 -10.00
C GLN A 34 12.05 -8.55 -10.45
N GLN A 35 11.12 -8.19 -9.57
CA GLN A 35 10.08 -7.22 -9.86
C GLN A 35 10.59 -5.79 -9.71
N SER A 36 11.50 -5.51 -8.77
CA SER A 36 12.12 -4.18 -8.61
C SER A 36 12.90 -3.74 -9.84
N ALA A 37 13.54 -4.67 -10.56
CA ALA A 37 14.25 -4.35 -11.82
C ALA A 37 13.36 -3.79 -12.94
N GLN A 38 12.03 -3.87 -12.82
CA GLN A 38 11.07 -3.36 -13.81
C GLN A 38 10.46 -2.00 -13.42
N PHE A 39 10.83 -1.46 -12.25
CA PHE A 39 10.34 -0.19 -11.75
C PHE A 39 11.49 0.80 -11.59
N GLU A 40 11.21 2.05 -11.86
CA GLU A 40 12.06 3.18 -11.52
C GLU A 40 11.51 3.88 -10.28
N GLU A 41 12.40 4.51 -9.52
CA GLU A 41 12.06 5.30 -8.35
C GLU A 41 12.01 6.79 -8.71
N GLY A 42 10.97 7.46 -8.24
CA GLY A 42 10.82 8.90 -8.36
C GLY A 42 10.13 9.49 -7.13
N THR A 43 9.62 10.70 -7.29
CA THR A 43 8.98 11.46 -6.22
C THR A 43 7.61 11.94 -6.66
N LEU A 44 6.60 11.70 -5.84
CA LEU A 44 5.28 12.30 -5.93
C LEU A 44 5.23 13.52 -5.02
N THR A 45 5.17 14.71 -5.59
CA THR A 45 4.89 15.94 -4.84
C THR A 45 3.38 16.08 -4.70
N VAL A 46 2.89 16.05 -3.46
CA VAL A 46 1.47 16.11 -3.15
C VAL A 46 0.93 17.52 -3.41
N THR A 47 -0.12 17.64 -4.20
CA THR A 47 -0.80 18.92 -4.49
C THR A 47 -2.13 19.03 -3.76
N GLY A 48 -2.77 17.90 -3.43
CA GLY A 48 -4.07 17.86 -2.78
C GLY A 48 -4.26 16.55 -2.02
N VAL A 49 -5.00 16.63 -0.91
CA VAL A 49 -5.35 15.48 -0.08
C VAL A 49 -6.79 15.66 0.38
N SER A 50 -7.55 14.57 0.41
CA SER A 50 -8.89 14.58 1.01
C SER A 50 -8.85 15.01 2.47
N ASP A 51 -9.97 15.53 2.97
CA ASP A 51 -10.10 15.92 4.37
C ASP A 51 -9.84 14.74 5.30
N ARG A 52 -9.12 15.01 6.39
CA ARG A 52 -8.85 14.01 7.42
C ARG A 52 -10.14 13.69 8.18
N PRO A 53 -10.62 12.43 8.16
CA PRO A 53 -11.82 12.06 8.90
C PRO A 53 -11.57 12.10 10.41
N ALA A 54 -12.60 12.49 11.17
CA ALA A 54 -12.53 12.54 12.63
C ALA A 54 -12.61 11.15 13.30
N LYS A 55 -13.13 10.15 12.59
CA LYS A 55 -13.30 8.78 13.08
C LYS A 55 -12.75 7.80 12.05
N ALA A 56 -12.09 6.76 12.54
CA ALA A 56 -11.62 5.65 11.73
C ALA A 56 -12.64 4.49 11.72
N ASP A 57 -12.41 3.50 10.86
CA ASP A 57 -13.17 2.25 10.86
C ASP A 57 -12.86 1.38 12.10
N ALA A 58 -13.46 0.19 12.16
CA ALA A 58 -13.28 -0.74 13.29
C ALA A 58 -11.82 -1.22 13.50
N LYS A 59 -10.94 -1.04 12.52
CA LYS A 59 -9.51 -1.39 12.60
C LYS A 59 -8.61 -0.16 12.78
N GLY A 60 -9.19 1.03 12.87
CA GLY A 60 -8.42 2.27 12.86
C GLY A 60 -7.96 2.71 11.47
N GLU A 61 -8.45 2.08 10.40
CA GLU A 61 -8.12 2.39 9.02
C GLU A 61 -9.00 3.53 8.48
N VAL A 62 -8.40 4.35 7.62
CA VAL A 62 -9.03 5.49 6.92
C VAL A 62 -8.49 5.58 5.51
N PHE A 63 -9.28 6.16 4.60
CA PHE A 63 -8.88 6.37 3.21
C PHE A 63 -8.44 7.82 3.01
N ALA A 64 -7.26 8.01 2.43
CA ALA A 64 -6.76 9.31 2.00
C ALA A 64 -6.64 9.32 0.48
N THR A 65 -7.40 10.19 -0.19
CA THR A 65 -7.25 10.43 -1.63
C THR A 65 -6.21 11.52 -1.82
N ILE A 66 -5.16 11.22 -2.57
CA ILE A 66 -3.99 12.08 -2.82
C ILE A 66 -3.98 12.43 -4.30
N SER A 67 -3.83 13.71 -4.60
CA SER A 67 -3.45 14.22 -5.91
C SER A 67 -2.05 14.79 -5.86
N GLY A 68 -1.31 14.68 -6.95
CA GLY A 68 0.03 15.22 -7.02
C GLY A 68 0.67 15.04 -8.39
N THR A 69 1.91 15.48 -8.50
CA THR A 69 2.71 15.35 -9.72
C THR A 69 3.89 14.44 -9.45
N ILE A 70 4.05 13.40 -10.26
CA ILE A 70 5.22 12.52 -10.22
C ILE A 70 6.32 13.10 -11.09
N VAL A 71 7.54 13.14 -10.55
CA VAL A 71 8.77 13.46 -11.26
C VAL A 71 9.79 12.35 -10.99
N GLY A 72 10.50 11.92 -12.02
CA GLY A 72 11.51 10.88 -11.91
C GLY A 72 12.28 10.65 -13.22
N PRO A 73 13.28 9.75 -13.20
CA PRO A 73 14.03 9.36 -14.40
C PRO A 73 13.13 9.01 -15.60
N GLY A 74 13.48 9.50 -16.79
CA GLY A 74 12.78 9.12 -18.03
C GLY A 74 11.28 9.45 -18.08
N THR A 75 10.79 10.31 -17.18
CA THR A 75 9.37 10.68 -17.08
C THR A 75 9.23 12.19 -17.03
N SER A 76 8.36 12.73 -17.89
CA SER A 76 7.92 14.13 -17.78
C SER A 76 7.01 14.28 -16.55
N PRO A 77 6.94 15.47 -15.92
CA PRO A 77 6.02 15.70 -14.81
C PRO A 77 4.61 15.22 -15.15
N THR A 78 4.10 14.27 -14.38
CA THR A 78 2.81 13.62 -14.66
C THR A 78 1.89 13.74 -13.47
N ASP A 79 0.72 14.34 -13.68
CA ASP A 79 -0.30 14.47 -12.65
C ASP A 79 -1.03 13.14 -12.43
N VAL A 80 -1.17 12.76 -11.17
CA VAL A 80 -1.74 11.49 -10.77
C VAL A 80 -2.68 11.64 -9.58
N TYR A 81 -3.54 10.64 -9.43
CA TYR A 81 -4.51 10.54 -8.35
C TYR A 81 -4.49 9.13 -7.80
N THR A 82 -4.45 8.98 -6.48
CA THR A 82 -4.52 7.67 -5.83
C THR A 82 -5.30 7.74 -4.53
N THR A 83 -5.75 6.59 -4.05
CA THR A 83 -6.32 6.48 -2.70
C THR A 83 -5.53 5.45 -1.93
N VAL A 84 -5.04 5.85 -0.76
CA VAL A 84 -4.24 5.02 0.13
C VAL A 84 -5.03 4.73 1.40
N VAL A 85 -4.76 3.56 1.98
CA VAL A 85 -5.30 3.18 3.28
C VAL A 85 -4.24 3.50 4.33
N LEU A 86 -4.63 4.28 5.33
CA LEU A 86 -3.77 4.71 6.44
C LEU A 86 -4.40 4.29 7.76
N ASN A 87 -3.58 4.06 8.77
CA ASN A 87 -4.04 3.95 10.14
C ASN A 87 -4.11 5.34 10.79
N LEU A 88 -5.30 5.77 11.24
CA LEU A 88 -5.53 7.14 11.72
C LEU A 88 -4.70 7.51 12.96
N ALA A 89 -4.33 6.51 13.79
CA ALA A 89 -3.58 6.71 15.02
C ALA A 89 -2.06 6.67 14.79
N ASN A 90 -1.59 5.83 13.86
CA ASN A 90 -0.18 5.53 13.71
C ASN A 90 0.47 6.21 12.49
N ASP A 91 -0.30 6.46 11.44
CA ASP A 91 0.23 7.00 10.18
C ASP A 91 0.04 8.51 10.10
N ARG A 92 1.04 9.19 9.54
CA ARG A 92 0.97 10.62 9.27
C ARG A 92 0.00 10.89 8.12
N TRP A 93 -0.94 11.82 8.34
CA TRP A 93 -1.80 12.30 7.26
C TRP A 93 -0.97 13.12 6.24
N PRO A 94 -1.02 12.78 4.93
CA PRO A 94 -0.32 13.53 3.89
C PRO A 94 -0.78 14.98 3.83
N ARG A 95 0.10 15.88 3.41
CA ARG A 95 -0.20 17.30 3.23
C ARG A 95 0.26 17.77 1.86
N PRO A 96 -0.41 18.78 1.26
CA PRO A 96 0.14 19.49 0.12
C PRO A 96 1.57 19.96 0.39
N GLY A 97 2.47 19.72 -0.56
CA GLY A 97 3.91 19.97 -0.45
C GLY A 97 4.73 18.83 0.15
N ASP A 98 4.09 17.74 0.62
CA ASP A 98 4.84 16.54 1.01
C ASP A 98 5.40 15.83 -0.24
N ASP A 99 6.65 15.42 -0.17
CA ASP A 99 7.30 14.58 -1.18
C ASP A 99 7.25 13.12 -0.74
N LEU A 100 6.53 12.30 -1.50
CA LEU A 100 6.34 10.88 -1.23
C LEU A 100 7.13 10.05 -2.24
N PRO A 101 7.91 9.05 -1.81
CA PRO A 101 8.61 8.18 -2.73
C PRO A 101 7.61 7.34 -3.53
N VAL A 102 7.88 7.19 -4.82
CA VAL A 102 7.00 6.48 -5.75
C VAL A 102 7.80 5.57 -6.67
N LEU A 103 7.22 4.42 -6.99
CA LEU A 103 7.73 3.46 -7.95
C LEU A 103 6.81 3.42 -9.15
N TYR A 104 7.36 3.52 -10.36
CA TYR A 104 6.58 3.47 -11.59
C TYR A 104 7.28 2.63 -12.67
N LYS A 105 6.51 2.14 -13.63
CA LYS A 105 7.07 1.49 -14.81
C LYS A 105 7.50 2.55 -15.83
N PRO A 106 8.71 2.45 -16.43
CA PRO A 106 9.15 3.38 -17.47
C PRO A 106 8.12 3.51 -18.59
N GLY A 107 7.76 4.76 -18.93
CA GLY A 107 6.76 5.07 -19.95
C GLY A 107 5.29 4.76 -19.59
N LYS A 108 4.99 4.39 -18.34
CA LYS A 108 3.63 4.09 -17.85
C LYS A 108 3.36 4.69 -16.46
N VAL A 109 3.90 5.89 -16.22
CA VAL A 109 3.78 6.57 -14.93
C VAL A 109 2.34 6.98 -14.59
N ASP A 110 1.48 7.16 -15.60
CA ASP A 110 0.06 7.50 -15.45
C ASP A 110 -0.79 6.31 -14.94
N THR A 111 -0.47 5.10 -15.39
CA THR A 111 -1.29 3.90 -15.24
C THR A 111 -0.68 2.84 -14.33
N SER A 112 0.64 2.81 -14.19
CA SER A 112 1.38 1.74 -13.51
C SER A 112 2.41 2.30 -12.54
N TRP A 113 1.93 2.80 -11.40
CA TRP A 113 2.75 3.35 -10.33
C TRP A 113 2.19 2.99 -8.95
N ARG A 114 2.99 3.16 -7.89
CA ARG A 114 2.61 2.97 -6.49
C ARG A 114 3.52 3.75 -5.56
N LEU A 115 3.02 4.13 -4.37
CA LEU A 115 3.89 4.67 -3.32
C LEU A 115 4.86 3.62 -2.80
N GLY A 116 6.07 4.05 -2.45
CA GLY A 116 7.12 3.22 -1.87
C GLY A 116 8.50 3.53 -2.43
N THR A 117 9.51 2.86 -1.88
CA THR A 117 10.91 2.92 -2.32
C THR A 117 11.36 1.54 -2.79
N LEU A 118 12.40 1.48 -3.61
CA LEU A 118 13.03 0.20 -3.92
C LEU A 118 13.71 -0.36 -2.65
N PRO A 119 13.72 -1.69 -2.45
CA PRO A 119 14.54 -2.28 -1.41
C PRO A 119 16.03 -1.98 -1.72
N PRO A 120 16.86 -1.75 -0.69
CA PRO A 120 18.29 -1.54 -0.90
C PRO A 120 18.94 -2.75 -1.60
N PRO A 121 20.00 -2.53 -2.42
CA PRO A 121 20.68 -3.58 -3.17
C PRO A 121 21.39 -4.61 -2.28
#